data_AF-A0A7C4UJ16-F1
#
_entry.id   AF-A0A7C4UJ16-F1
#
_cell.length_a   1.000
_cell.length_b   1.000
_cell.length_c   1.000
_cell.angle_alpha   90.00
_cell.angle_beta   90.00
_cell.angle_gamma   90.00
#
_symmetry.space_group_name_H-M   'P 1'
#
loop_
_entity.id
_entity.type
_entity.pdbx_description
1 polymer ?
#
loop_
_entity_poly.entity_id
_entity_poly.type
_entity_poly.pdbx_seq_one_letter_code
_entity_poly.pdbx_strand_id
1 'polypeptide(L)'
;MSRIRLLPRLACFFLFLSAAALYADLPAITDEDPFPVESSWKGKMTQRGTHPDWGEIPSELDSVFTVTKRDGEDFEAELNESTQTLNITFVCKGKVLRKPGGGFELKFESMEIKKAAPGTVGVVGVLYSAKIQGTSVKGTWKYPENNEGITLAGDFEWSME
;
A
#
# COMPACT_ATOMS: atom_id res chain seq x y z
N MET A 1 -44.71 64.09 -9.47
CA MET A 1 -44.74 63.49 -10.82
C MET A 1 -43.38 63.75 -11.48
N SER A 2 -42.34 62.96 -11.17
CA SER A 2 -41.86 61.78 -11.93
C SER A 2 -41.79 61.94 -13.44
N ARG A 3 -40.57 62.00 -14.02
CA ARG A 3 -40.08 61.06 -15.06
C ARG A 3 -38.55 60.92 -15.00
N ILE A 4 -38.15 59.65 -14.94
CA ILE A 4 -36.81 59.07 -14.81
C ILE A 4 -36.17 58.95 -16.20
N ARG A 5 -34.85 59.17 -16.32
CA ARG A 5 -34.03 58.73 -17.47
C ARG A 5 -33.01 57.69 -16.99
N LEU A 6 -33.05 56.52 -17.63
CA LEU A 6 -32.24 55.34 -17.37
C LEU A 6 -30.80 55.51 -17.88
N LEU A 7 -29.83 55.18 -17.04
CA LEU A 7 -28.42 54.95 -17.40
C LEU A 7 -28.20 53.45 -17.69
N PRO A 8 -27.35 53.07 -18.67
CA PRO A 8 -27.02 51.68 -18.93
C PRO A 8 -26.01 51.15 -17.90
N ARG A 9 -26.38 50.05 -17.24
CA ARG A 9 -25.54 49.29 -16.31
C ARG A 9 -24.51 48.48 -17.09
N LEU A 10 -23.23 48.89 -17.02
CA LEU A 10 -22.10 48.04 -17.37
C LEU A 10 -21.87 47.05 -16.22
N ALA A 11 -22.34 45.81 -16.38
CA ALA A 11 -22.08 44.74 -15.43
C ALA A 11 -20.87 43.93 -15.92
N CYS A 12 -19.68 44.27 -15.43
CA CYS A 12 -18.50 43.39 -15.53
C CYS A 12 -18.71 42.22 -14.56
N PHE A 13 -19.25 41.12 -15.11
CA PHE A 13 -19.45 39.87 -14.39
C PHE A 13 -18.08 39.24 -14.11
N PHE A 14 -17.71 39.15 -12.83
CA PHE A 14 -16.52 38.45 -12.35
C PHE A 14 -16.65 36.96 -12.69
N LEU A 15 -15.84 36.47 -13.62
CA LEU A 15 -15.64 35.06 -13.88
C LEU A 15 -14.65 34.51 -12.85
N PHE A 16 -15.16 34.05 -11.70
CA PHE A 16 -14.44 33.16 -10.81
C PHE A 16 -14.39 31.77 -11.47
N LEU A 17 -13.28 31.46 -12.12
CA LEU A 17 -13.01 30.15 -12.69
C LEU A 17 -12.66 29.19 -11.53
N SER A 18 -13.67 28.46 -11.05
CA SER A 18 -13.53 27.44 -10.01
C SER A 18 -12.65 26.30 -10.50
N ALA A 19 -11.37 26.30 -10.09
CA ALA A 19 -10.51 25.13 -10.18
C ALA A 19 -10.92 24.12 -9.10
N ALA A 20 -12.04 23.42 -9.33
CA ALA A 20 -12.35 22.19 -8.60
C ALA A 20 -11.43 21.11 -9.18
N ALA A 21 -10.26 20.95 -8.58
CA ALA A 21 -9.38 19.83 -8.86
C ALA A 21 -10.16 18.54 -8.66
N LEU A 22 -10.15 17.71 -9.71
CA LEU A 22 -10.55 16.31 -9.71
C LEU A 22 -9.76 15.55 -8.64
N TYR A 23 -10.24 15.55 -7.40
CA TYR A 23 -9.95 14.45 -6.48
C TYR A 23 -10.87 13.32 -6.92
N ALA A 24 -10.31 12.45 -7.78
CA ALA A 24 -10.92 11.19 -8.15
C ALA A 24 -11.33 10.42 -6.88
N ASP A 25 -12.45 9.69 -6.96
CA ASP A 25 -12.95 8.73 -5.97
C ASP A 25 -11.84 7.77 -5.53
N LEU A 26 -11.06 8.16 -4.51
CA LEU A 26 -10.22 7.21 -3.81
C LEU A 26 -11.13 6.38 -2.88
N PRO A 27 -10.91 5.06 -2.78
CA PRO A 27 -11.73 4.22 -1.91
C PRO A 27 -11.71 4.74 -0.48
N ALA A 28 -12.89 5.02 0.08
CA ALA A 28 -12.98 5.56 1.43
C ALA A 28 -12.54 4.50 2.46
N ILE A 29 -11.49 4.79 3.23
CA ILE A 29 -11.20 4.03 4.46
C ILE A 29 -12.32 4.27 5.45
N THR A 30 -12.85 3.19 6.01
CA THR A 30 -13.78 3.25 7.13
C THR A 30 -13.24 2.46 8.31
N ASP A 31 -13.83 2.69 9.48
CA ASP A 31 -13.63 1.82 10.64
C ASP A 31 -14.19 0.39 10.41
N GLU A 32 -14.79 0.12 9.25
CA GLU A 32 -15.31 -1.18 8.85
C GLU A 32 -14.32 -1.94 7.95
N ASP A 33 -13.68 -1.27 7.00
CA ASP A 33 -12.63 -1.86 6.15
C ASP A 33 -11.43 -0.92 5.96
N PRO A 34 -10.28 -1.21 6.60
CA PRO A 34 -9.07 -0.42 6.44
C PRO A 34 -8.32 -0.72 5.14
N PHE A 35 -8.69 -1.75 4.38
CA PHE A 35 -7.99 -2.16 3.15
C PHE A 35 -8.98 -2.36 1.98
N PRO A 36 -9.66 -1.29 1.53
CA PRO A 36 -10.55 -1.38 0.39
C PRO A 36 -9.76 -1.74 -0.88
N VAL A 37 -10.46 -2.36 -1.85
CA VAL A 37 -9.87 -2.70 -3.16
C VAL A 37 -9.32 -1.43 -3.83
N GLU A 38 -8.18 -1.56 -4.51
CA GLU A 38 -7.39 -0.48 -5.12
C GLU A 38 -6.69 0.47 -4.14
N SER A 39 -6.87 0.31 -2.82
CA SER A 39 -6.05 1.04 -1.86
C SER A 39 -4.57 0.66 -1.99
N SER A 40 -3.70 1.67 -1.87
CA SER A 40 -2.25 1.51 -1.97
C SER A 40 -1.56 2.07 -0.74
N TRP A 41 -0.63 1.29 -0.22
CA TRP A 41 0.11 1.54 1.01
C TRP A 41 1.59 1.54 0.68
N LYS A 42 2.26 2.66 0.93
CA LYS A 42 3.67 2.82 0.56
C LYS A 42 4.53 3.02 1.79
N GLY A 43 5.76 2.53 1.70
CA GLY A 43 6.76 2.78 2.73
C GLY A 43 7.98 1.92 2.55
N LYS A 44 8.60 1.54 3.67
CA LYS A 44 9.89 0.87 3.67
C LYS A 44 9.82 -0.47 4.38
N MET A 45 10.65 -1.37 3.88
CA MET A 45 10.87 -2.69 4.47
C MET A 45 12.35 -2.84 4.76
N THR A 46 12.68 -3.32 5.94
CA THR A 46 14.05 -3.72 6.28
C THR A 46 14.23 -5.20 5.98
N GLN A 47 15.47 -5.61 5.78
CA GLN A 47 15.83 -7.00 5.55
C GLN A 47 17.14 -7.35 6.27
N ARG A 48 17.15 -8.52 6.88
CA ARG A 48 18.31 -9.11 7.57
C ARG A 48 18.28 -10.64 7.40
N GLY A 49 19.42 -11.27 7.66
CA GLY A 49 19.59 -12.72 7.55
C GLY A 49 20.45 -13.11 6.36
N THR A 50 20.32 -14.36 5.94
CA THR A 50 21.16 -14.99 4.91
C THR A 50 20.33 -15.75 3.90
N HIS A 51 20.82 -15.82 2.68
CA HIS A 51 20.38 -16.75 1.65
C HIS A 51 21.63 -17.35 1.00
N PRO A 52 21.77 -18.69 0.92
CA PRO A 52 23.02 -19.35 0.48
C PRO A 52 23.51 -18.89 -0.90
N ASP A 53 22.58 -18.67 -1.82
CA ASP A 53 22.89 -18.31 -3.20
C ASP A 53 22.87 -16.80 -3.48
N TRP A 54 22.52 -15.98 -2.49
CA TRP A 54 22.49 -14.53 -2.69
C TRP A 54 23.79 -13.92 -2.18
N GLY A 55 24.26 -12.90 -2.90
CA GLY A 55 25.36 -12.06 -2.45
C GLY A 55 24.88 -11.07 -1.40
N GLU A 56 25.20 -9.80 -1.62
CA GLU A 56 24.73 -8.72 -0.75
C GLU A 56 23.20 -8.63 -0.79
N ILE A 57 22.60 -8.70 0.40
CA ILE A 57 21.18 -8.52 0.62
C ILE A 57 20.95 -7.05 0.97
N PRO A 58 20.13 -6.30 0.19
CA PRO A 58 19.80 -4.92 0.55
C PRO A 58 19.19 -4.88 1.94
N SER A 59 19.69 -3.98 2.80
CA SER A 59 19.16 -3.85 4.17
C SER A 59 17.79 -3.18 4.21
N GLU A 60 17.41 -2.48 3.13
CA GLU A 60 16.17 -1.74 2.99
C GLU A 60 15.64 -1.81 1.56
N LEU A 61 14.31 -1.92 1.44
CA LEU A 61 13.56 -1.92 0.19
C LEU A 61 12.46 -0.86 0.29
N ASP A 62 12.26 -0.11 -0.80
CA ASP A 62 11.02 0.64 -0.98
C ASP A 62 9.91 -0.34 -1.34
N SER A 63 8.72 -0.12 -0.79
CA SER A 63 7.61 -1.06 -0.89
C SER A 63 6.28 -0.37 -1.17
N VAL A 64 5.49 -0.98 -2.05
CA VAL A 64 4.13 -0.57 -2.39
C VAL A 64 3.22 -1.78 -2.32
N PHE A 65 2.24 -1.73 -1.42
CA PHE A 65 1.27 -2.78 -1.20
C PHE A 65 -0.11 -2.33 -1.69
N THR A 66 -0.64 -2.97 -2.72
CA THR A 66 -1.91 -2.60 -3.36
C THR A 66 -2.91 -3.74 -3.25
N VAL A 67 -4.08 -3.47 -2.67
CA VAL A 67 -5.16 -4.47 -2.57
C VAL A 67 -5.83 -4.65 -3.93
N THR A 68 -5.87 -5.87 -4.44
CA THR A 68 -6.45 -6.18 -5.75
C THR A 68 -7.80 -6.88 -5.64
N LYS A 69 -8.05 -7.61 -4.54
CA LYS A 69 -9.34 -8.26 -4.26
C LYS A 69 -9.64 -8.26 -2.77
N ARG A 70 -10.93 -8.22 -2.44
CA ARG A 70 -11.44 -8.25 -1.06
C ARG A 70 -12.70 -9.12 -0.99
N ASP A 71 -12.73 -10.05 -0.03
CA ASP A 71 -13.90 -10.87 0.29
C ASP A 71 -13.99 -11.10 1.80
N GLY A 72 -14.90 -10.41 2.48
CA GLY A 72 -15.10 -10.56 3.93
C GLY A 72 -13.87 -10.15 4.74
N GLU A 73 -13.12 -11.11 5.29
CA GLU A 73 -11.83 -10.89 5.98
C GLU A 73 -10.63 -11.22 5.10
N ASP A 74 -10.84 -11.89 3.97
CA ASP A 74 -9.81 -12.35 3.04
C ASP A 74 -9.49 -11.29 1.98
N PHE A 75 -8.24 -11.29 1.51
CA PHE A 75 -7.81 -10.38 0.45
C PHE A 75 -6.74 -11.01 -0.46
N GLU A 76 -6.61 -10.43 -1.64
CA GLU A 76 -5.46 -10.58 -2.53
C GLU A 76 -4.84 -9.20 -2.75
N ALA A 77 -3.51 -9.14 -2.82
CA ALA A 77 -2.77 -7.89 -3.00
C ALA A 77 -1.54 -8.11 -3.85
N GLU A 78 -1.00 -7.01 -4.35
CA GLU A 78 0.32 -6.95 -4.97
C GLU A 78 1.28 -6.23 -4.03
N LEU A 79 2.41 -6.86 -3.73
CA LEU A 79 3.51 -6.25 -3.00
C LEU A 79 4.66 -6.02 -3.97
N ASN A 80 4.88 -4.76 -4.34
CA ASN A 80 6.07 -4.37 -5.09
C ASN A 80 7.18 -3.98 -4.12
N GLU A 81 8.34 -4.61 -4.26
CA GLU A 81 9.56 -4.29 -3.53
C GLU A 81 10.62 -3.83 -4.52
N SER A 82 11.33 -2.75 -4.19
CA SER A 82 12.29 -2.15 -5.10
C SER A 82 13.47 -1.47 -4.40
N THR A 83 14.56 -1.38 -5.15
CA THR A 83 15.72 -0.51 -4.89
C THR A 83 16.14 0.12 -6.23
N GLN A 84 17.33 0.71 -6.28
CA GLN A 84 17.91 1.18 -7.55
C GLN A 84 18.21 0.03 -8.53
N THR A 85 18.45 -1.18 -8.04
CA THR A 85 18.92 -2.34 -8.83
C THR A 85 17.97 -3.52 -8.81
N LEU A 86 16.99 -3.53 -7.92
CA LEU A 86 16.01 -4.59 -7.74
C LEU A 86 14.60 -4.06 -7.96
N ASN A 87 13.77 -4.82 -8.66
CA ASN A 87 12.34 -4.54 -8.74
C ASN A 87 11.57 -5.85 -8.92
N ILE A 88 10.76 -6.20 -7.93
CA ILE A 88 9.97 -7.43 -7.91
C ILE A 88 8.56 -7.13 -7.41
N THR A 89 7.57 -7.82 -7.97
CA THR A 89 6.18 -7.75 -7.55
C THR A 89 5.73 -9.15 -7.18
N PHE A 90 5.25 -9.32 -5.97
CA PHE A 90 4.64 -10.54 -5.47
C PHE A 90 3.13 -10.44 -5.50
N VAL A 91 2.45 -11.56 -5.73
CA VAL A 91 1.04 -11.72 -5.35
C VAL A 91 0.99 -12.21 -3.92
N CYS A 92 0.23 -11.51 -3.08
CA CYS A 92 0.04 -11.83 -1.68
C CYS A 92 -1.41 -12.23 -1.40
N LYS A 93 -1.60 -13.15 -0.46
CA LYS A 93 -2.93 -13.53 0.04
C LYS A 93 -2.94 -13.56 1.55
N GLY A 94 -4.04 -13.10 2.14
CA GLY A 94 -4.10 -12.98 3.58
C GLY A 94 -5.45 -12.56 4.12
N LYS A 95 -5.44 -12.12 5.38
CA LYS A 95 -6.60 -11.70 6.14
C LYS A 95 -6.39 -10.37 6.84
N VAL A 96 -7.46 -9.60 6.95
CA VAL A 96 -7.59 -8.42 7.82
C VAL A 96 -8.57 -8.77 8.93
N LEU A 97 -8.08 -8.87 10.16
CA LEU A 97 -8.84 -9.31 11.32
C LEU A 97 -9.08 -8.14 12.27
N ARG A 98 -10.34 -7.88 12.64
CA ARG A 98 -10.66 -6.87 13.66
C ARG A 98 -10.23 -7.37 15.05
N LYS A 99 -9.55 -6.53 15.82
CA LYS A 99 -9.10 -6.90 17.18
C LYS A 99 -10.11 -6.49 18.26
N PRO A 100 -10.27 -7.28 19.33
CA PRO A 100 -10.97 -6.84 20.53
C PRO A 100 -10.31 -5.58 21.08
N GLY A 101 -11.09 -4.52 21.31
CA GLY A 101 -10.57 -3.21 21.74
C GLY A 101 -10.27 -2.22 20.61
N GLY A 102 -10.56 -2.58 19.35
CA GLY A 102 -10.41 -1.71 18.19
C GLY A 102 -9.12 -1.94 17.41
N GLY A 103 -9.06 -1.37 16.21
CA GLY A 103 -7.97 -1.59 15.25
C GLY A 103 -8.03 -2.95 14.57
N PHE A 104 -7.04 -3.20 13.72
CA PHE A 104 -6.99 -4.39 12.87
C PHE A 104 -5.60 -5.02 12.87
N GLU A 105 -5.58 -6.33 12.62
CA GLU A 105 -4.38 -7.11 12.37
C GLU A 105 -4.39 -7.59 10.92
N LEU A 106 -3.27 -7.41 10.25
CA LEU A 106 -3.03 -7.88 8.90
C LEU A 106 -2.11 -9.11 8.98
N LYS A 107 -2.47 -10.20 8.32
CA LYS A 107 -1.62 -11.40 8.17
C LYS A 107 -1.69 -11.90 6.76
N PHE A 108 -0.54 -12.12 6.12
CA PHE A 108 -0.50 -12.60 4.74
C PHE A 108 0.80 -13.31 4.40
N GLU A 109 0.79 -13.97 3.24
CA GLU A 109 1.91 -14.69 2.68
C GLU A 109 2.15 -14.23 1.23
N SER A 110 3.42 -14.15 0.81
CA SER A 110 3.78 -13.99 -0.60
C SER A 110 3.59 -15.34 -1.32
N MET A 111 2.67 -15.41 -2.28
CA MET A 111 2.28 -16.68 -2.90
C MET A 111 3.10 -16.98 -4.16
N GLU A 112 3.34 -15.96 -4.97
CA GLU A 112 4.03 -16.09 -6.26
C GLU A 112 4.69 -14.79 -6.66
N ILE A 113 5.67 -14.87 -7.57
CA ILE A 113 6.29 -13.72 -8.21
C ILE A 113 5.49 -13.38 -9.46
N LYS A 114 4.78 -12.25 -9.43
CA LYS A 114 4.02 -11.74 -10.57
C LYS A 114 4.94 -11.19 -11.66
N LYS A 115 5.97 -10.45 -11.26
CA LYS A 115 6.90 -9.76 -12.15
C LYS A 115 8.23 -9.55 -11.45
N ALA A 116 9.34 -9.71 -12.18
CA ALA A 116 10.67 -9.37 -11.69
C ALA A 116 11.50 -8.76 -12.82
N ALA A 117 12.34 -7.77 -12.49
CA ALA A 117 13.34 -7.28 -13.42
C ALA A 117 14.39 -8.38 -13.70
N PRO A 118 15.03 -8.41 -14.90
CA PRO A 118 16.08 -9.38 -15.20
C PRO A 118 17.18 -9.37 -14.13
N GLY A 119 17.55 -10.55 -13.64
CA GLY A 119 18.57 -10.71 -12.60
C GLY A 119 18.08 -10.47 -11.16
N THR A 120 16.81 -10.08 -10.96
CA THR A 120 16.20 -10.04 -9.64
C THR A 120 15.79 -11.44 -9.21
N VAL A 121 16.22 -11.84 -8.01
CA VAL A 121 15.80 -13.09 -7.37
C VAL A 121 14.99 -12.72 -6.14
N GLY A 122 13.89 -13.45 -5.90
CA GLY A 122 13.03 -13.28 -4.74
C GLY A 122 12.61 -14.63 -4.18
N VAL A 123 12.09 -14.62 -2.95
CA VAL A 123 11.56 -15.80 -2.28
C VAL A 123 10.05 -15.66 -2.07
N VAL A 124 9.32 -16.77 -2.29
CA VAL A 124 7.88 -16.88 -2.01
C VAL A 124 7.66 -17.68 -0.73
N GLY A 125 6.48 -17.61 -0.14
CA GLY A 125 6.18 -18.22 1.16
C GLY A 125 6.61 -17.36 2.35
N VAL A 126 6.97 -16.09 2.12
CA VAL A 126 7.33 -15.16 3.19
C VAL A 126 6.07 -14.82 3.98
N LEU A 127 6.15 -14.92 5.31
CA LEU A 127 5.03 -14.68 6.22
C LEU A 127 5.11 -13.28 6.79
N TYR A 128 4.01 -12.53 6.71
CA TYR A 128 3.90 -11.15 7.15
C TYR A 128 2.82 -11.01 8.22
N SER A 129 3.07 -10.15 9.22
CA SER A 129 2.10 -9.79 10.25
C SER A 129 2.24 -8.32 10.62
N ALA A 130 1.13 -7.59 10.66
CA ALA A 130 1.12 -6.18 11.03
C ALA A 130 -0.08 -5.78 11.87
N LYS A 131 0.06 -4.64 12.53
CA LYS A 131 -1.05 -3.90 13.14
C LYS A 131 -1.39 -2.70 12.29
N ILE A 132 -2.68 -2.39 12.21
CA ILE A 132 -3.22 -1.28 11.44
C ILE A 132 -3.82 -0.29 12.45
N GLN A 133 -3.40 0.97 12.35
CA GLN A 133 -3.87 2.08 13.18
C GLN A 133 -4.11 3.30 12.30
N GLY A 134 -5.37 3.59 12.00
CA GLY A 134 -5.74 4.64 11.06
C GLY A 134 -5.13 4.39 9.68
N THR A 135 -4.34 5.34 9.21
CA THR A 135 -3.67 5.29 7.90
C THR A 135 -2.24 4.75 7.97
N SER A 136 -1.86 4.07 9.07
CA SER A 136 -0.54 3.48 9.27
C SER A 136 -0.61 1.98 9.50
N VAL A 137 0.34 1.27 8.90
CA VAL A 137 0.54 -0.17 9.03
C VAL A 137 1.97 -0.40 9.49
N LYS A 138 2.15 -1.15 10.56
CA LYS A 138 3.48 -1.52 11.05
C LYS A 138 3.54 -2.99 11.39
N GLY A 139 4.56 -3.67 10.87
CA GLY A 139 4.63 -5.12 10.97
C GLY A 139 6.02 -5.69 10.84
N THR A 140 6.06 -7.01 10.85
CA THR A 140 7.26 -7.82 10.66
C THR A 140 7.00 -8.88 9.62
N TRP A 141 8.07 -9.35 9.01
CA TRP A 141 8.05 -10.46 8.08
C TRP A 141 9.17 -11.43 8.37
N LYS A 142 8.96 -12.70 8.04
CA LYS A 142 9.97 -13.75 8.15
C LYS A 142 9.77 -14.83 7.10
N TYR A 143 10.87 -15.32 6.56
CA TYR A 143 10.86 -16.55 5.82
C TYR A 143 10.67 -17.74 6.78
N PRO A 144 9.88 -18.77 6.42
CA PRO A 144 9.67 -19.94 7.27
C PRO A 144 10.98 -20.67 7.58
N GLU A 145 10.99 -21.37 8.71
CA GLU A 145 12.08 -22.29 9.04
C GLU A 145 12.20 -23.37 7.95
N ASN A 146 13.44 -23.62 7.52
CA ASN A 146 13.76 -24.51 6.41
C ASN A 146 15.13 -25.17 6.63
N ASN A 147 15.39 -26.25 5.90
CA ASN A 147 16.66 -26.98 5.95
C ASN A 147 17.72 -26.41 4.98
N GLU A 148 17.40 -25.33 4.26
CA GLU A 148 18.25 -24.72 3.24
C GLU A 148 19.14 -23.61 3.82
N GLY A 149 18.95 -23.26 5.10
CA GLY A 149 19.74 -22.23 5.78
C GLY A 149 19.32 -20.79 5.44
N ILE A 150 18.12 -20.61 4.88
CA ILE A 150 17.56 -19.29 4.62
C ILE A 150 17.00 -18.72 5.93
N THR A 151 17.43 -17.53 6.33
CA THR A 151 17.09 -16.90 7.63
C THR A 151 16.50 -15.49 7.49
N LEU A 152 15.96 -15.19 6.31
CA LEU A 152 15.49 -13.84 5.97
C LEU A 152 14.34 -13.39 6.88
N ALA A 153 14.45 -12.18 7.40
CA ALA A 153 13.43 -11.53 8.19
C ALA A 153 13.56 -10.02 8.14
N GLY A 154 12.54 -9.31 8.61
CA GLY A 154 12.54 -7.87 8.62
C GLY A 154 11.34 -7.25 9.30
N ASP A 155 11.31 -5.93 9.23
CA ASP A 155 10.28 -5.05 9.74
C ASP A 155 9.80 -4.16 8.59
N PHE A 156 8.54 -3.77 8.61
CA PHE A 156 7.99 -2.85 7.61
C PHE A 156 7.05 -1.83 8.22
N GLU A 157 7.00 -0.68 7.56
CA GLU A 157 6.10 0.41 7.92
C GLU A 157 5.56 1.04 6.64
N TRP A 158 4.23 1.11 6.53
CA TRP A 158 3.52 1.69 5.40
C TRP A 158 2.54 2.76 5.87
N SER A 159 2.31 3.73 5.00
CA SER A 159 1.24 4.71 5.11
C SER A 159 0.38 4.66 3.86
N MET A 160 -0.93 4.87 4.02
CA MET A 160 -1.81 5.04 2.87
C MET A 160 -1.45 6.33 2.12
N GLU A 161 -1.45 6.28 0.79
CA GLU A 161 -1.31 7.43 -0.11
C GLU A 161 -2.60 7.71 -0.87
#